data_AF-A0A976Q1W1-F1
#
_entry.id   AF-A0A976Q1W1-F1
#
_cell.length_a   1.000
_cell.length_b   1.000
_cell.length_c   1.000
_cell.angle_alpha   90.00
_cell.angle_beta   90.00
_cell.angle_gamma   90.00
#
_symmetry.space_group_name_H-M   'P 1'
#
loop_
_entity.id
_entity.type
_entity.pdbx_description
1 polymer ?
#
loop_
_entity_poly.entity_id
_entity_poly.type
_entity_poly.pdbx_seq_one_letter_code
_entity_poly.pdbx_strand_id
1 'polypeptide(L)'
;MIALSVVARHLARVRSVGRCAAAGLSLAACSGASPEHEPAAGDESSLTEADAPGDASSSGETADPSLTGTTASDTGDLATADSASGTGDDSSETAGDSDHDGGEASDTGDGTKPRVALFGRVLDPDGVPVDDVVVALCDAIGCKPARTDPDGDYRIEANTTAWYTVELVGGELAVNQPAYRIVVIHIDASQGDRRYDLTATRYTTVTSTPTEVTEVEIADGLLIELGPDSLSKGWSTPHELDQLGGTRVLPDEWVQVDGVPPIVAMWHLAPFDAEADAPVPLRIRNDINAELGERYTAWQVDYLDQSWRPVAQLEADESGFLVGSSEFDRLNTVVLTRSPAP
;
A
#
# COMPACT_ATOMS: atom_id res chain seq x y z
N MET A 1 -3.50 -16.86 20.24
CA MET A 1 -3.99 -17.15 18.87
C MET A 1 -5.44 -16.64 18.67
N ILE A 2 -5.75 -15.40 19.08
CA ILE A 2 -7.12 -14.79 19.00
C ILE A 2 -7.07 -13.35 18.41
N ALA A 3 -5.89 -12.77 18.16
CA ALA A 3 -5.76 -11.39 17.68
C ALA A 3 -6.06 -11.19 16.18
N LEU A 4 -6.12 -12.26 15.36
CA LEU A 4 -6.31 -12.15 13.91
C LEU A 4 -7.75 -11.79 13.48
N SER A 5 -8.76 -11.97 14.35
CA SER A 5 -10.18 -11.88 13.94
C SER A 5 -10.77 -10.46 14.01
N VAL A 6 -10.16 -9.55 14.78
CA VAL A 6 -10.71 -8.20 15.01
C VAL A 6 -10.32 -7.22 13.92
N VAL A 7 -9.10 -7.35 13.36
CA VAL A 7 -8.58 -6.48 12.29
C VAL A 7 -9.37 -6.66 10.97
N ALA A 8 -9.78 -7.89 10.64
CA ALA A 8 -10.54 -8.18 9.43
C ALA A 8 -11.95 -7.54 9.39
N ARG A 9 -12.58 -7.29 10.55
CA ARG A 9 -13.95 -6.72 10.61
C ARG A 9 -14.00 -5.20 10.43
N HIS A 10 -12.92 -4.46 10.68
CA HIS A 10 -12.93 -3.00 10.57
C HIS A 10 -12.74 -2.50 9.12
N LEU A 11 -11.95 -3.20 8.30
CA LEU A 11 -11.66 -2.79 6.91
C LEU A 11 -12.78 -3.13 5.91
N ALA A 12 -13.65 -4.11 6.21
CA ALA A 12 -14.86 -4.36 5.43
C ALA A 12 -15.81 -3.14 5.39
N ARG A 13 -15.73 -2.25 6.38
CA ARG A 13 -16.54 -1.03 6.48
C ARG A 13 -16.00 0.14 5.67
N VAL A 14 -14.67 0.21 5.46
CA VAL A 14 -14.05 1.20 4.57
C VAL A 14 -14.29 0.84 3.10
N ARG A 15 -14.35 -0.47 2.78
CA ARG A 15 -14.64 -0.98 1.42
C ARG A 15 -16.05 -0.71 0.90
N SER A 16 -17.06 -0.45 1.74
CA SER A 16 -18.43 -0.17 1.27
C SER A 16 -18.62 1.26 0.77
N VAL A 17 -17.77 2.20 1.18
CA VAL A 17 -17.88 3.62 0.79
C VAL A 17 -17.25 3.85 -0.60
N GLY A 18 -16.14 3.16 -0.91
CA GLY A 18 -15.46 3.28 -2.21
C GLY A 18 -16.21 2.66 -3.41
N ARG A 19 -17.05 1.63 -3.18
CA ARG A 19 -17.77 0.95 -4.28
C ARG A 19 -18.95 1.74 -4.87
N CYS A 20 -19.43 2.79 -4.20
CA CYS A 20 -20.48 3.64 -4.77
C CYS A 20 -19.95 4.64 -5.82
N ALA A 21 -18.67 5.00 -5.77
CA ALA A 21 -18.08 5.97 -6.70
C ALA A 21 -17.67 5.34 -8.05
N ALA A 22 -17.26 4.07 -8.07
CA ALA A 22 -16.73 3.41 -9.28
C ALA A 22 -17.80 2.91 -10.27
N ALA A 23 -19.10 2.95 -9.92
CA ALA A 23 -20.17 2.40 -10.76
C ALA A 23 -20.96 3.45 -11.55
N GLY A 24 -20.61 4.74 -11.48
CA GLY A 24 -21.32 5.80 -12.22
C GLY A 24 -22.82 5.89 -11.89
N LEU A 25 -23.24 5.41 -10.72
CA LEU A 25 -24.63 5.39 -10.28
C LEU A 25 -24.94 6.63 -9.43
N SER A 26 -25.95 7.38 -9.84
CA SER A 26 -26.52 8.49 -9.08
C SER A 26 -26.99 8.05 -7.68
N LEU A 27 -26.72 8.88 -6.66
CA LEU A 27 -27.15 8.73 -5.26
C LEU A 27 -28.68 8.61 -5.06
N ALA A 28 -29.50 8.74 -6.12
CA ALA A 28 -30.96 8.72 -6.04
C ALA A 28 -31.60 7.31 -5.98
N ALA A 29 -30.84 6.21 -6.11
CA ALA A 29 -31.41 4.85 -6.13
C ALA A 29 -31.67 4.22 -4.73
N CYS A 30 -31.33 4.92 -3.63
CA CYS A 30 -31.53 4.44 -2.26
C CYS A 30 -32.58 5.25 -1.50
N SER A 31 -33.73 5.55 -2.10
CA SER A 31 -34.87 6.14 -1.37
C SER A 31 -36.13 6.05 -2.23
N GLY A 32 -37.08 5.20 -1.84
CA GLY A 32 -38.38 5.10 -2.49
C GLY A 32 -39.23 6.34 -2.24
N ALA A 33 -39.65 7.00 -3.32
CA ALA A 33 -41.01 7.54 -3.56
C ALA A 33 -41.03 8.31 -4.89
N SER A 34 -42.04 8.06 -5.71
CA SER A 34 -42.47 8.79 -6.91
C SER A 34 -43.99 9.06 -6.70
N PRO A 35 -44.70 9.97 -7.41
CA PRO A 35 -44.35 10.60 -8.70
C PRO A 35 -44.80 12.08 -8.89
N GLU A 36 -44.73 12.53 -10.16
CA GLU A 36 -45.39 13.67 -10.85
C GLU A 36 -44.54 14.93 -11.10
N HIS A 37 -44.07 15.15 -12.35
CA HIS A 37 -44.80 15.88 -13.40
C HIS A 37 -44.01 15.91 -14.73
N GLU A 38 -44.76 16.10 -15.83
CA GLU A 38 -44.47 15.92 -17.26
C GLU A 38 -43.58 17.00 -17.96
N PRO A 39 -43.21 16.80 -19.25
CA PRO A 39 -42.01 17.36 -19.88
C PRO A 39 -42.25 18.59 -20.77
N ALA A 40 -41.16 19.23 -21.20
CA ALA A 40 -41.15 20.12 -22.35
C ALA A 40 -39.97 19.79 -23.29
N ALA A 41 -40.30 19.81 -24.59
CA ALA A 41 -39.53 19.36 -25.74
C ALA A 41 -38.57 20.43 -26.31
N GLY A 42 -37.72 19.99 -27.25
CA GLY A 42 -36.87 20.79 -28.14
C GLY A 42 -35.52 20.09 -28.31
N ASP A 43 -35.32 19.12 -29.19
CA ASP A 43 -35.41 19.09 -30.66
C ASP A 43 -34.25 19.79 -31.38
N GLU A 44 -33.75 19.09 -32.40
CA GLU A 44 -32.87 19.50 -33.50
C GLU A 44 -31.35 19.57 -33.22
N SER A 45 -30.40 19.16 -34.07
CA SER A 45 -30.30 18.34 -35.30
C SER A 45 -28.89 18.62 -35.85
N SER A 46 -28.16 17.59 -36.34
CA SER A 46 -27.17 17.59 -37.45
C SER A 46 -25.97 16.69 -37.09
N LEU A 47 -25.90 15.43 -37.52
CA LEU A 47 -25.54 14.95 -38.88
C LEU A 47 -24.29 15.62 -39.46
N THR A 48 -23.18 14.87 -39.45
CA THR A 48 -22.37 14.66 -40.66
C THR A 48 -21.77 13.25 -40.63
N GLU A 49 -22.23 12.44 -41.58
CA GLU A 49 -21.62 11.21 -42.08
C GLU A 49 -20.26 11.51 -42.74
N ALA A 50 -19.31 10.58 -42.61
CA ALA A 50 -18.28 10.38 -43.64
C ALA A 50 -17.89 8.90 -43.65
N ASP A 51 -17.98 8.34 -44.86
CA ASP A 51 -17.86 6.94 -45.24
C ASP A 51 -16.51 6.26 -44.95
N ALA A 52 -16.62 4.94 -44.76
CA ALA A 52 -15.58 3.90 -44.87
C ALA A 52 -15.19 3.67 -46.37
N PRO A 53 -14.44 2.63 -46.81
CA PRO A 53 -13.85 1.49 -46.09
C PRO A 53 -12.41 1.10 -46.51
N GLY A 54 -11.83 0.11 -45.81
CA GLY A 54 -10.58 -0.54 -46.18
C GLY A 54 -10.52 -1.97 -45.64
N ASP A 55 -11.15 -2.89 -46.36
CA ASP A 55 -10.99 -4.35 -46.21
C ASP A 55 -9.58 -4.80 -46.60
N ALA A 56 -8.96 -5.65 -45.78
CA ALA A 56 -7.98 -6.61 -46.24
C ALA A 56 -8.05 -7.89 -45.38
N SER A 57 -8.57 -8.94 -46.02
CA SER A 57 -8.65 -10.31 -45.52
C SER A 57 -7.26 -10.95 -45.42
N SER A 58 -7.07 -11.84 -44.44
CA SER A 58 -6.18 -13.00 -44.58
C SER A 58 -6.56 -14.08 -43.57
N SER A 59 -7.26 -15.10 -44.06
CA SER A 59 -7.52 -16.39 -43.45
C SER A 59 -6.25 -17.25 -43.41
N GLY A 60 -5.95 -17.86 -42.26
CA GLY A 60 -4.93 -18.90 -42.11
C GLY A 60 -5.40 -19.95 -41.10
N GLU A 61 -5.93 -21.04 -41.63
CA GLU A 61 -6.55 -22.17 -40.94
C GLU A 61 -5.50 -23.28 -40.65
N THR A 62 -5.87 -24.21 -39.76
CA THR A 62 -5.27 -25.54 -39.48
C THR A 62 -4.09 -25.64 -38.51
N ALA A 63 -4.29 -26.21 -37.31
CA ALA A 63 -4.14 -27.65 -37.08
C ALA A 63 -4.28 -28.00 -35.59
N ASP A 64 -5.32 -28.80 -35.31
CA ASP A 64 -5.47 -29.67 -34.13
C ASP A 64 -4.53 -30.88 -34.27
N PRO A 65 -3.88 -31.33 -33.19
CA PRO A 65 -3.84 -32.77 -32.99
C PRO A 65 -4.25 -33.21 -31.58
N SER A 66 -5.28 -34.05 -31.60
CA SER A 66 -5.76 -34.96 -30.58
C SER A 66 -4.69 -35.85 -29.92
N LEU A 67 -4.90 -36.07 -28.61
CA LEU A 67 -4.92 -37.36 -27.89
C LEU A 67 -3.78 -38.39 -28.10
N THR A 68 -2.98 -38.54 -27.03
CA THR A 68 -2.55 -39.82 -26.42
C THR A 68 -2.26 -39.49 -24.95
N GLY A 69 -2.65 -40.19 -23.89
CA GLY A 69 -2.94 -41.60 -23.68
C GLY A 69 -2.39 -41.95 -22.29
N THR A 70 -3.30 -42.28 -21.37
CA THR A 70 -3.14 -42.98 -20.08
C THR A 70 -1.79 -43.61 -19.70
N THR A 71 -1.36 -43.39 -18.44
CA THR A 71 -0.99 -44.47 -17.51
C THR A 71 -1.23 -44.05 -16.05
N ALA A 72 -1.85 -44.95 -15.30
CA ALA A 72 -2.07 -44.90 -13.86
C ALA A 72 -0.82 -45.35 -13.07
N SER A 73 -0.74 -44.90 -11.81
CA SER A 73 -0.09 -45.52 -10.62
C SER A 73 -0.41 -44.56 -9.47
N ASP A 74 -1.36 -44.81 -8.57
CA ASP A 74 -1.43 -45.87 -7.55
C ASP A 74 -0.16 -46.01 -6.71
N THR A 75 -0.13 -45.25 -5.62
CA THR A 75 0.47 -45.48 -4.28
C THR A 75 0.16 -44.17 -3.52
N GLY A 76 -0.40 -44.11 -2.34
CA GLY A 76 -0.55 -45.05 -1.25
C GLY A 76 -0.83 -44.17 -0.01
N ASP A 77 -1.94 -44.47 0.65
CA ASP A 77 -2.01 -44.63 2.10
C ASP A 77 -1.12 -43.71 2.98
N LEU A 78 -1.71 -42.66 3.56
CA LEU A 78 -1.22 -42.07 4.81
C LEU A 78 -2.39 -41.61 5.70
N ALA A 79 -2.76 -42.52 6.60
CA ALA A 79 -3.00 -42.30 8.03
C ALA A 79 -3.97 -41.17 8.44
N THR A 80 -5.20 -41.58 8.69
CA THR A 80 -6.13 -40.98 9.64
C THR A 80 -5.53 -41.00 11.05
N ALA A 81 -5.25 -39.83 11.63
CA ALA A 81 -4.91 -39.71 13.04
C ALA A 81 -6.09 -39.06 13.79
N ASP A 82 -6.83 -39.92 14.48
CA ASP A 82 -7.70 -39.57 15.61
C ASP A 82 -6.89 -38.81 16.66
N SER A 83 -7.46 -37.70 17.16
CA SER A 83 -7.05 -37.14 18.45
C SER A 83 -8.25 -36.51 19.15
N ALA A 84 -8.92 -37.39 19.89
CA ALA A 84 -9.43 -37.22 21.25
C ALA A 84 -10.01 -35.85 21.66
N SER A 85 -11.33 -35.85 21.79
CA SER A 85 -12.11 -34.99 22.66
C SER A 85 -11.68 -35.12 24.13
N GLY A 86 -11.26 -34.03 24.74
CA GLY A 86 -11.09 -33.89 26.19
C GLY A 86 -12.08 -32.88 26.75
N THR A 87 -13.23 -33.34 27.21
CA THR A 87 -14.16 -32.60 28.06
C THR A 87 -13.61 -32.61 29.49
N GLY A 88 -13.21 -31.44 29.99
CA GLY A 88 -12.89 -31.20 31.39
C GLY A 88 -13.87 -30.19 31.97
N ASP A 89 -14.91 -30.70 32.62
CA ASP A 89 -15.67 -29.98 33.63
C ASP A 89 -14.74 -29.68 34.80
N ASP A 90 -14.65 -28.42 35.22
CA ASP A 90 -14.26 -28.12 36.60
C ASP A 90 -15.13 -26.99 37.15
N SER A 91 -16.01 -27.40 38.06
CA SER A 91 -16.91 -26.55 38.81
C SER A 91 -16.25 -26.27 40.15
N SER A 92 -15.76 -25.05 40.38
CA SER A 92 -15.38 -24.61 41.72
C SER A 92 -16.17 -23.35 42.08
N GLU A 93 -17.27 -23.57 42.78
CA GLU A 93 -17.96 -22.54 43.54
C GLU A 93 -17.04 -22.04 44.65
N THR A 94 -16.84 -20.73 44.74
CA THR A 94 -16.28 -20.09 45.94
C THR A 94 -17.18 -18.93 46.30
N ALA A 95 -18.13 -19.22 47.19
CA ALA A 95 -18.85 -18.21 47.96
C ALA A 95 -17.88 -17.57 48.95
N GLY A 96 -17.53 -16.32 48.69
CA GLY A 96 -16.68 -15.49 49.54
C GLY A 96 -17.35 -14.14 49.72
N ASP A 97 -18.27 -14.08 50.67
CA ASP A 97 -18.93 -12.89 51.19
C ASP A 97 -17.89 -11.98 51.87
N SER A 98 -17.83 -10.71 51.48
CA SER A 98 -17.04 -9.68 52.15
C SER A 98 -17.61 -8.31 51.83
N ASP A 99 -18.60 -7.92 52.65
CA ASP A 99 -19.04 -6.54 52.81
C ASP A 99 -17.84 -5.66 53.22
N HIS A 100 -17.39 -4.80 52.31
CA HIS A 100 -16.48 -3.70 52.64
C HIS A 100 -17.06 -2.39 52.14
N ASP A 101 -17.89 -1.78 53.00
CA ASP A 101 -18.28 -0.37 52.94
C ASP A 101 -17.17 0.52 53.51
N GLY A 102 -16.89 1.62 52.80
CA GLY A 102 -16.02 2.72 53.22
C GLY A 102 -14.98 3.02 52.14
N GLY A 103 -15.21 3.91 51.18
CA GLY A 103 -15.63 5.29 51.38
C GLY A 103 -14.45 6.17 50.94
N GLU A 104 -14.69 7.02 49.93
CA GLU A 104 -13.75 7.95 49.29
C GLU A 104 -12.78 7.36 48.25
N ALA A 105 -13.36 6.91 47.12
CA ALA A 105 -12.64 6.91 45.86
C ALA A 105 -12.38 8.37 45.45
N SER A 106 -11.18 8.87 45.77
CA SER A 106 -10.66 10.11 45.22
C SER A 106 -10.46 9.93 43.72
N ASP A 107 -11.50 10.30 42.98
CA ASP A 107 -11.49 10.55 41.55
C ASP A 107 -10.62 11.79 41.27
N THR A 108 -9.30 11.58 41.20
CA THR A 108 -8.34 12.63 40.82
C THR A 108 -7.15 11.99 40.15
N GLY A 109 -7.38 11.53 38.93
CA GLY A 109 -6.31 11.00 38.10
C GLY A 109 -6.81 10.47 36.77
N ASP A 110 -7.77 11.14 36.13
CA ASP A 110 -7.83 11.11 34.66
C ASP A 110 -6.55 11.81 34.18
N GLY A 111 -5.43 11.09 34.30
CA GLY A 111 -4.18 11.39 33.65
C GLY A 111 -4.41 11.16 32.19
N THR A 112 -5.20 12.03 31.57
CA THR A 112 -5.42 12.09 30.15
C THR A 112 -4.03 12.28 29.57
N LYS A 113 -3.44 11.17 29.11
CA LYS A 113 -2.13 11.20 28.46
C LYS A 113 -2.17 12.34 27.43
N PRO A 114 -1.11 13.16 27.32
CA PRO A 114 -1.09 14.25 26.37
C PRO A 114 -1.49 13.69 25.00
N ARG A 115 -2.63 14.16 24.49
CA ARG A 115 -3.08 13.85 23.15
C ARG A 115 -2.30 14.77 22.23
N VAL A 116 -1.66 14.20 21.22
CA VAL A 116 -0.97 14.96 20.20
C VAL A 116 -1.58 14.61 18.86
N ALA A 117 -1.56 15.51 17.91
CA ALA A 117 -2.01 15.21 16.56
C ALA A 117 -0.87 15.29 15.56
N LEU A 118 -0.96 14.43 14.55
CA LEU A 118 -0.34 14.67 13.26
C LEU A 118 -1.31 15.51 12.43
N PHE A 119 -0.83 16.62 11.87
CA PHE A 119 -1.64 17.45 10.98
C PHE A 119 -0.77 18.01 9.87
N GLY A 120 -1.38 18.45 8.78
CA GLY A 120 -0.64 19.05 7.67
C GLY A 120 -1.52 19.22 6.47
N ARG A 121 -0.89 19.47 5.33
CA ARG A 121 -1.55 19.59 4.03
C ARG A 121 -1.06 18.56 3.04
N VAL A 122 -1.95 18.08 2.19
CA VAL A 122 -1.59 17.33 0.97
C VAL A 122 -1.65 18.26 -0.23
N LEU A 123 -0.52 18.43 -0.90
CA LEU A 123 -0.39 19.16 -2.16
C LEU A 123 -0.06 18.19 -3.29
N ASP A 124 -0.46 18.50 -4.53
CA ASP A 124 0.09 17.83 -5.71
C ASP A 124 1.50 18.38 -6.05
N PRO A 125 2.21 17.78 -7.02
CA PRO A 125 3.53 18.26 -7.45
C PRO A 125 3.55 19.72 -7.94
N ASP A 126 2.39 20.25 -8.34
CA ASP A 126 2.22 21.62 -8.82
C ASP A 126 1.93 22.60 -7.66
N GLY A 127 1.89 22.11 -6.42
CA GLY A 127 1.62 22.89 -5.21
C GLY A 127 0.12 23.17 -4.97
N VAL A 128 -0.77 22.48 -5.70
CA VAL A 128 -2.22 22.63 -5.57
C VAL A 128 -2.73 21.71 -4.46
N PRO A 129 -3.55 22.20 -3.51
CA PRO A 129 -4.16 21.33 -2.51
C PRO A 129 -5.01 20.22 -3.11
N VAL A 130 -4.95 19.03 -2.51
CA VAL A 130 -5.71 17.86 -2.98
C VAL A 130 -6.83 17.54 -2.01
N ASP A 131 -8.07 17.66 -2.47
CA ASP A 131 -9.30 17.36 -1.72
C ASP A 131 -9.59 15.85 -1.69
N ASP A 132 -10.29 15.40 -0.64
CA ASP A 132 -10.81 14.03 -0.45
C ASP A 132 -9.78 12.88 -0.53
N VAL A 133 -8.51 13.15 -0.24
CA VAL A 133 -7.45 12.12 -0.14
C VAL A 133 -7.40 11.55 1.27
N VAL A 134 -7.23 10.23 1.38
CA VAL A 134 -7.09 9.55 2.66
C VAL A 134 -5.62 9.54 3.10
N VAL A 135 -5.35 10.19 4.23
CA VAL A 135 -4.11 10.05 4.99
C VAL A 135 -4.38 9.13 6.17
N ALA A 136 -3.55 8.12 6.41
CA ALA A 136 -3.67 7.26 7.57
C ALA A 136 -2.41 7.30 8.45
N LEU A 137 -2.61 7.30 9.76
CA LEU A 137 -1.56 7.10 10.74
C LEU A 137 -1.73 5.72 11.35
N CYS A 138 -0.76 4.83 11.13
CA CYS A 138 -0.85 3.44 11.54
C CYS A 138 0.22 3.09 12.58
N ASP A 139 -0.18 2.27 13.55
CA ASP A 139 0.69 1.62 14.53
C ASP A 139 0.44 0.10 14.53
N ALA A 140 1.10 -0.63 15.42
CA ALA A 140 0.95 -2.08 15.57
C ALA A 140 -0.49 -2.54 15.88
N ILE A 141 -1.39 -1.65 16.30
CA ILE A 141 -2.80 -1.96 16.62
C ILE A 141 -3.69 -1.70 15.41
N GLY A 142 -3.41 -0.66 14.63
CA GLY A 142 -4.11 -0.39 13.38
C GLY A 142 -3.95 1.04 12.90
N CYS A 143 -4.80 1.41 11.92
CA CYS A 143 -4.75 2.72 11.26
C CYS A 143 -5.87 3.65 11.69
N LYS A 144 -5.55 4.93 11.82
CA LYS A 144 -6.51 6.03 11.96
C LYS A 144 -6.50 6.88 10.69
N PRO A 145 -7.55 6.84 9.86
CA PRO A 145 -7.64 7.66 8.66
C PRO A 145 -8.15 9.06 8.97
N ALA A 146 -7.71 10.04 8.18
CA ALA A 146 -8.32 11.34 7.96
C ALA A 146 -8.48 11.58 6.45
N ARG A 147 -9.51 12.31 6.05
CA ARG A 147 -9.67 12.81 4.69
C ARG A 147 -9.23 14.26 4.66
N THR A 148 -8.53 14.66 3.61
CA THR A 148 -8.23 16.06 3.36
C THR A 148 -9.52 16.83 3.04
N ASP A 149 -9.55 18.09 3.45
CA ASP A 149 -10.60 19.04 3.06
C ASP A 149 -10.25 19.75 1.74
N PRO A 150 -11.09 20.68 1.23
CA PRO A 150 -10.82 21.40 -0.01
C PRO A 150 -9.55 22.28 0.02
N ASP A 151 -9.03 22.62 1.20
CA ASP A 151 -7.76 23.32 1.36
C ASP A 151 -6.57 22.34 1.46
N GLY A 152 -6.83 21.04 1.32
CA GLY A 152 -5.88 19.93 1.42
C GLY A 152 -5.51 19.58 2.86
N ASP A 153 -6.14 20.19 3.86
CA ASP A 153 -5.72 20.08 5.24
C ASP A 153 -6.26 18.78 5.87
N TYR A 154 -5.45 18.15 6.73
CA TYR A 154 -5.82 16.95 7.48
C TYR A 154 -5.35 17.01 8.93
N ARG A 155 -6.03 16.25 9.81
CA ARG A 155 -5.64 16.07 11.22
C ARG A 155 -5.97 14.67 11.71
N ILE A 156 -5.01 14.02 12.36
CA ILE A 156 -5.14 12.68 12.95
C ILE A 156 -4.61 12.71 14.38
N GLU A 157 -5.46 12.34 15.34
CA GLU A 157 -5.08 12.25 16.76
C GLU A 157 -4.18 11.01 17.01
N ALA A 158 -2.95 11.25 17.47
CA ALA A 158 -2.01 10.26 17.96
C ALA A 158 -2.07 10.18 19.50
N ASN A 159 -2.10 8.96 20.04
CA ASN A 159 -2.44 8.76 21.45
C ASN A 159 -1.21 8.66 22.37
N THR A 160 0.01 8.61 21.81
CA THR A 160 1.24 8.34 22.58
C THR A 160 2.50 8.69 21.77
N THR A 161 3.63 8.81 22.48
CA THR A 161 4.95 8.74 21.86
C THR A 161 5.17 7.32 21.32
N ALA A 162 5.44 7.18 20.02
CA ALA A 162 5.71 5.91 19.35
C ALA A 162 6.22 6.10 17.92
N TRP A 163 6.66 5.00 17.32
CA TRP A 163 6.84 4.89 15.88
C TRP A 163 5.50 4.64 15.20
N TYR A 164 5.32 5.29 14.05
CA TYR A 164 4.14 5.20 13.23
C TYR A 164 4.53 5.08 11.76
N THR A 165 3.65 4.47 10.97
CA THR A 165 3.66 4.66 9.52
C THR A 165 2.62 5.71 9.13
N VAL A 166 3.01 6.63 8.25
CA VAL A 166 2.08 7.54 7.58
C VAL A 166 1.85 7.01 6.18
N GLU A 167 0.58 6.77 5.87
CA GLU A 167 0.13 6.33 4.56
C GLU A 167 -0.62 7.45 3.87
N LEU A 168 -0.31 7.64 2.58
CA LEU A 168 -1.14 8.39 1.66
C LEU A 168 -1.71 7.39 0.67
N VAL A 169 -3.03 7.19 0.72
CA VAL A 169 -3.69 6.23 -0.16
C VAL A 169 -3.68 6.78 -1.58
N GLY A 170 -3.01 6.06 -2.47
CA GLY A 170 -2.93 6.39 -3.89
C GLY A 170 -4.26 6.23 -4.63
N GLY A 171 -4.26 6.65 -5.89
CA GLY A 171 -5.35 6.43 -6.83
C GLY A 171 -5.27 5.06 -7.51
N GLU A 172 -5.92 4.95 -8.67
CA GLU A 172 -5.73 3.83 -9.59
C GLU A 172 -4.26 3.72 -10.02
N LEU A 173 -3.77 2.49 -10.24
CA LEU A 173 -2.42 2.26 -10.76
C LEU A 173 -2.35 2.64 -12.25
N ALA A 174 -2.23 3.94 -12.53
CA ALA A 174 -2.10 4.49 -13.87
C ALA A 174 -1.16 5.70 -13.86
N VAL A 175 -0.51 5.95 -15.00
CA VAL A 175 0.38 7.12 -15.17
C VAL A 175 -0.40 8.41 -14.89
N ASN A 176 0.25 9.35 -14.20
CA ASN A 176 -0.32 10.61 -13.71
C ASN A 176 -1.39 10.48 -12.61
N GLN A 177 -1.68 9.28 -12.11
CA GLN A 177 -2.50 9.12 -10.89
C GLN A 177 -1.65 9.26 -9.63
N PRO A 178 -2.23 9.71 -8.50
CA PRO A 178 -1.53 9.77 -7.22
C PRO A 178 -0.94 8.40 -6.83
N ALA A 179 0.35 8.39 -6.51
CA ALA A 179 1.05 7.21 -6.07
C ALA A 179 0.69 6.88 -4.62
N TYR A 180 0.51 5.59 -4.34
CA TYR A 180 0.47 5.11 -2.96
C TYR A 180 1.82 5.37 -2.30
N ARG A 181 1.80 5.89 -1.08
CA ARG A 181 3.01 6.20 -0.34
C ARG A 181 2.90 5.74 1.10
N ILE A 182 4.01 5.22 1.61
CA ILE A 182 4.18 4.93 3.02
C ILE A 182 5.53 5.43 3.55
N VAL A 183 5.58 5.96 4.76
CA VAL A 183 6.83 6.36 5.41
C VAL A 183 6.76 6.13 6.91
N VAL A 184 7.92 5.87 7.52
CA VAL A 184 8.01 5.73 8.98
C VAL A 184 8.40 7.07 9.61
N ILE A 185 7.68 7.43 10.66
CA ILE A 185 7.92 8.62 11.48
C ILE A 185 7.88 8.27 12.97
N HIS A 186 8.54 9.08 13.79
CA HIS A 186 8.45 9.00 15.24
C HIS A 186 7.68 10.22 15.80
N ILE A 187 6.54 9.98 16.43
CA ILE A 187 5.80 11.06 17.10
C ILE A 187 6.24 11.08 18.56
N ASP A 188 6.70 12.23 19.05
CA ASP A 188 6.99 12.46 20.46
C ASP A 188 5.90 13.32 21.08
N ALA A 189 5.06 12.71 21.93
CA ALA A 189 3.94 13.39 22.56
C ALA A 189 4.36 14.54 23.50
N SER A 190 5.63 14.58 23.92
CA SER A 190 6.16 15.69 24.72
C SER A 190 6.42 16.96 23.90
N GLN A 191 6.52 16.83 22.57
CA GLN A 191 6.75 17.93 21.64
C GLN A 191 5.44 18.59 21.16
N GLY A 192 4.28 18.05 21.54
CA GLY A 192 2.97 18.53 21.13
C GLY A 192 2.59 18.06 19.72
N ASP A 193 1.67 18.79 19.10
CA ASP A 193 1.20 18.47 17.73
C ASP A 193 2.35 18.57 16.71
N ARG A 194 2.42 17.60 15.80
CA ARG A 194 3.43 17.55 14.73
C ARG A 194 2.81 17.98 13.41
N ARG A 195 3.31 19.06 12.83
CA ARG A 195 3.02 19.42 11.43
C ARG A 195 3.80 18.51 10.49
N TYR A 196 3.14 18.00 9.47
CA TYR A 196 3.70 17.07 8.50
C TYR A 196 3.01 17.27 7.15
N ASP A 197 3.61 18.07 6.28
CA ASP A 197 3.06 18.32 4.94
C ASP A 197 3.47 17.19 3.98
N LEU A 198 2.58 16.84 3.05
CA LEU A 198 2.71 15.71 2.14
C LEU A 198 2.57 16.18 0.69
N THR A 199 3.38 15.63 -0.21
CA THR A 199 3.13 15.72 -1.65
C THR A 199 2.51 14.42 -2.15
N ALA A 200 1.37 14.53 -2.85
CA ALA A 200 0.71 13.46 -3.59
C ALA A 200 1.39 13.28 -4.94
N THR A 201 2.60 12.70 -4.92
CA THR A 201 3.37 12.39 -6.12
C THR A 201 2.58 11.49 -7.06
N ARG A 202 2.88 11.55 -8.36
CA ARG A 202 2.14 10.80 -9.38
C ARG A 202 2.97 9.62 -9.90
N TYR A 203 2.34 8.51 -10.24
CA TYR A 203 3.01 7.42 -10.96
C TYR A 203 3.53 7.94 -12.30
N THR A 204 4.82 7.71 -12.55
CA THR A 204 5.46 8.04 -13.84
C THR A 204 5.64 6.80 -14.70
N THR A 205 5.72 5.62 -14.08
CA THR A 205 5.86 4.33 -14.75
C THR A 205 4.73 3.40 -14.30
N VAL A 206 4.09 2.75 -15.28
CA VAL A 206 3.19 1.61 -15.08
C VAL A 206 3.48 0.60 -16.19
N THR A 207 3.62 -0.67 -15.83
CA THR A 207 3.94 -1.78 -16.73
C THR A 207 3.17 -3.02 -16.34
N SER A 208 2.94 -3.92 -17.28
CA SER A 208 2.38 -5.25 -16.97
C SER A 208 3.38 -6.07 -16.18
N THR A 209 2.86 -6.91 -15.28
CA THR A 209 3.66 -7.92 -14.58
C THR A 209 4.21 -8.93 -15.59
N PRO A 210 5.52 -9.24 -15.56
CA PRO A 210 6.11 -10.20 -16.49
C PRO A 210 5.51 -11.59 -16.39
N THR A 211 5.36 -12.26 -17.53
CA THR A 211 4.97 -13.67 -17.60
C THR A 211 6.16 -14.63 -17.58
N GLU A 212 7.38 -14.09 -17.67
CA GLU A 212 8.65 -14.82 -17.63
C GLU A 212 9.64 -14.04 -16.74
N VAL A 213 10.68 -14.71 -16.25
CA VAL A 213 11.72 -14.03 -15.46
C VAL A 213 12.43 -13.00 -16.33
N THR A 214 12.26 -11.72 -15.99
CA THR A 214 12.85 -10.60 -16.73
C THR A 214 13.10 -9.42 -15.82
N GLU A 215 14.05 -8.58 -16.22
CA GLU A 215 14.31 -7.32 -15.53
C GLU A 215 13.31 -6.25 -16.00
N VAL A 216 12.72 -5.56 -15.04
CA VAL A 216 11.71 -4.52 -15.27
C VAL A 216 12.12 -3.25 -14.55
N GLU A 217 12.13 -2.13 -15.26
CA GLU A 217 12.23 -0.79 -14.66
C GLU A 217 10.85 -0.40 -14.11
N ILE A 218 10.61 -0.65 -12.82
CA ILE A 218 9.31 -0.41 -12.17
C ILE A 218 9.09 1.07 -11.83
N ALA A 219 10.17 1.84 -11.68
CA ALA A 219 10.16 3.29 -11.53
C ALA A 219 11.45 3.85 -12.15
N ASP A 220 11.46 5.15 -12.47
CA ASP A 220 12.65 5.78 -13.08
C ASP A 220 13.95 5.46 -12.33
N GLY A 221 14.85 4.75 -13.01
CA GLY A 221 16.14 4.32 -12.50
C GLY A 221 16.12 3.16 -11.51
N LEU A 222 14.97 2.54 -11.19
CA LEU A 222 14.87 1.39 -10.28
C LEU A 222 14.40 0.15 -11.04
N LEU A 223 15.27 -0.86 -11.12
CA LEU A 223 15.08 -2.09 -11.87
C LEU A 223 15.03 -3.28 -10.92
N ILE A 224 14.13 -4.21 -11.18
CA ILE A 224 13.96 -5.47 -10.43
C ILE A 224 13.79 -6.65 -11.37
N GLU A 225 14.33 -7.81 -11.03
CA GLU A 225 14.15 -9.05 -11.80
C GLU A 225 12.95 -9.85 -11.27
N LEU A 226 11.86 -9.90 -12.03
CA LEU A 226 10.62 -10.57 -11.63
C LEU A 226 10.23 -11.67 -12.60
N GLY A 227 9.66 -12.76 -12.08
CA GLY A 227 8.97 -13.81 -12.83
C GLY A 227 7.46 -13.86 -12.54
N PRO A 228 6.72 -14.77 -13.19
CA PRO A 228 5.25 -14.82 -13.16
C PRO A 228 4.64 -15.03 -11.77
N ASP A 229 5.37 -15.75 -10.91
CA ASP A 229 4.94 -16.08 -9.54
C ASP A 229 5.85 -15.42 -8.49
N SER A 230 6.64 -14.42 -8.88
CA SER A 230 7.58 -13.78 -7.96
C SER A 230 6.89 -12.95 -6.89
N LEU A 231 5.64 -12.53 -7.12
CA LEU A 231 4.88 -11.69 -6.21
C LEU A 231 3.58 -12.37 -5.77
N SER A 232 3.31 -12.31 -4.48
CA SER A 232 2.05 -12.69 -3.86
C SER A 232 1.33 -11.44 -3.34
N LYS A 233 -0.01 -11.50 -3.31
CA LYS A 233 -0.81 -10.37 -2.82
C LYS A 233 -0.60 -10.25 -1.33
N GLY A 234 -0.12 -9.08 -0.90
CA GLY A 234 -0.15 -8.71 0.51
C GLY A 234 -1.58 -8.65 1.03
N TRP A 235 -1.71 -8.60 2.35
CA TRP A 235 -2.99 -8.48 3.02
C TRP A 235 -3.71 -7.17 2.69
N SER A 236 -2.95 -6.12 2.35
CA SER A 236 -3.47 -4.77 2.07
C SER A 236 -3.56 -4.43 0.58
N THR A 237 -2.96 -5.23 -0.31
CA THR A 237 -2.89 -4.95 -1.76
C THR A 237 -4.30 -4.87 -2.38
N PRO A 238 -4.75 -3.67 -2.80
CA PRO A 238 -6.11 -3.49 -3.28
C PRO A 238 -6.28 -3.87 -4.76
N HIS A 239 -5.18 -3.98 -5.50
CA HIS A 239 -5.17 -4.23 -6.94
C HIS A 239 -4.83 -5.69 -7.29
N GLU A 240 -5.12 -6.05 -8.52
CA GLU A 240 -4.56 -7.26 -9.11
C GLU A 240 -3.05 -7.07 -9.31
N LEU A 241 -2.29 -8.18 -9.31
CA LEU A 241 -0.84 -8.16 -9.54
C LEU A 241 -0.55 -8.29 -11.04
N ASP A 242 -1.47 -7.83 -11.89
CA ASP A 242 -1.33 -7.81 -13.35
C ASP A 242 -0.55 -6.59 -13.84
N GLN A 243 -0.43 -5.57 -12.99
CA GLN A 243 0.32 -4.35 -13.23
C GLN A 243 1.26 -4.04 -12.07
N LEU A 244 2.39 -3.44 -12.44
CA LEU A 244 3.41 -2.88 -11.56
C LEU A 244 3.56 -1.41 -11.90
N GLY A 245 3.99 -0.61 -10.94
CA GLY A 245 4.34 0.77 -11.24
C GLY A 245 5.08 1.45 -10.11
N GLY A 246 5.47 2.68 -10.39
CA GLY A 246 6.20 3.45 -9.42
C GLY A 246 6.58 4.82 -9.92
N THR A 247 7.17 5.59 -9.03
CA THR A 247 7.68 6.92 -9.30
C THR A 247 8.92 7.18 -8.47
N ARG A 248 9.88 7.88 -9.06
CA ARG A 248 11.02 8.44 -8.32
C ARG A 248 10.60 9.81 -7.80
N VAL A 249 10.75 10.03 -6.51
CA VAL A 249 10.33 11.24 -5.82
C VAL A 249 11.40 12.32 -5.97
N LEU A 250 10.99 13.52 -6.37
CA LEU A 250 11.91 14.66 -6.49
C LEU A 250 12.33 15.15 -5.09
N PRO A 251 13.56 15.67 -4.91
CA PRO A 251 14.05 16.08 -3.58
C PRO A 251 13.21 17.13 -2.85
N ASP A 252 12.53 18.02 -3.57
CA ASP A 252 11.62 19.03 -3.02
C ASP A 252 10.24 18.46 -2.62
N GLU A 253 9.93 17.25 -3.08
CA GLU A 253 8.74 16.49 -2.71
C GLU A 253 9.03 15.45 -1.61
N TRP A 254 10.31 15.33 -1.20
CA TRP A 254 10.67 14.42 -0.12
C TRP A 254 10.03 14.88 1.17
N VAL A 255 9.56 13.89 1.91
CA VAL A 255 9.07 14.11 3.25
C VAL A 255 10.12 13.80 4.29
N GLN A 256 9.95 14.41 5.45
CA GLN A 256 10.76 14.05 6.60
C GLN A 256 10.47 12.59 6.97
N VAL A 257 11.49 11.76 6.91
CA VAL A 257 11.45 10.41 7.45
C VAL A 257 12.35 10.34 8.67
N ASP A 258 11.98 9.50 9.64
CA ASP A 258 12.78 9.28 10.84
C ASP A 258 13.43 7.89 10.78
N GLY A 259 14.61 7.72 11.38
CA GLY A 259 15.24 6.40 11.53
C GLY A 259 16.11 5.91 10.36
N VAL A 260 16.33 6.71 9.31
CA VAL A 260 17.30 6.42 8.24
C VAL A 260 18.39 7.49 8.12
N PRO A 261 19.58 7.15 7.62
CA PRO A 261 20.60 8.14 7.24
C PRO A 261 20.09 9.13 6.17
N PRO A 262 20.85 10.21 5.86
CA PRO A 262 20.49 11.14 4.80
C PRO A 262 20.19 10.43 3.47
N ILE A 263 18.99 10.69 2.96
CA ILE A 263 18.49 10.11 1.70
C ILE A 263 19.18 10.78 0.52
N VAL A 264 19.49 9.99 -0.51
CA VAL A 264 19.98 10.47 -1.82
C VAL A 264 18.97 10.21 -2.95
N ALA A 265 18.05 9.27 -2.77
CA ALA A 265 16.94 9.01 -3.69
C ALA A 265 15.79 8.30 -2.96
N MET A 266 14.56 8.51 -3.43
CA MET A 266 13.35 7.89 -2.89
C MET A 266 12.44 7.46 -4.03
N TRP A 267 11.78 6.32 -3.87
CA TRP A 267 10.78 5.80 -4.80
C TRP A 267 9.52 5.36 -4.05
N HIS A 268 8.38 5.47 -4.71
CA HIS A 268 7.12 4.85 -4.28
C HIS A 268 6.69 3.83 -5.32
N LEU A 269 6.46 2.60 -4.88
CA LEU A 269 6.18 1.45 -5.75
C LEU A 269 4.76 0.91 -5.54
N ALA A 270 4.26 0.22 -6.55
CA ALA A 270 2.96 -0.43 -6.57
C ALA A 270 2.97 -1.75 -7.37
N PRO A 271 2.02 -2.68 -7.09
CA PRO A 271 0.95 -2.58 -6.10
C PRO A 271 1.49 -2.57 -4.67
N PHE A 272 0.96 -1.67 -3.84
CA PHE A 272 1.44 -1.52 -2.47
C PHE A 272 1.33 -2.85 -1.71
N ASP A 273 2.37 -3.17 -0.95
CA ASP A 273 2.48 -4.34 -0.07
C ASP A 273 2.42 -5.68 -0.81
N ALA A 274 2.59 -5.70 -2.14
CA ALA A 274 2.88 -6.93 -2.84
C ALA A 274 4.20 -7.49 -2.31
N GLU A 275 4.19 -8.74 -1.86
CA GLU A 275 5.32 -9.41 -1.24
C GLU A 275 5.97 -10.35 -2.25
N ALA A 276 7.30 -10.45 -2.24
CA ALA A 276 8.00 -11.43 -3.04
C ALA A 276 8.23 -12.70 -2.24
N ASP A 277 7.96 -13.85 -2.85
CA ASP A 277 8.13 -15.16 -2.20
C ASP A 277 9.62 -15.50 -1.94
N ALA A 278 10.52 -14.80 -2.64
CA ALA A 278 11.96 -14.81 -2.41
C ALA A 278 12.54 -13.41 -2.67
N PRO A 279 13.71 -13.08 -2.08
CA PRO A 279 14.43 -11.85 -2.39
C PRO A 279 14.60 -11.61 -3.89
N VAL A 280 14.21 -10.42 -4.32
CA VAL A 280 14.25 -10.00 -5.72
C VAL A 280 15.56 -9.24 -5.97
N PRO A 281 16.34 -9.59 -7.01
CA PRO A 281 17.50 -8.78 -7.40
C PRO A 281 17.08 -7.33 -7.69
N LEU A 282 17.73 -6.38 -7.02
CA LEU A 282 17.51 -4.95 -7.17
C LEU A 282 18.73 -4.32 -7.85
N ARG A 283 18.48 -3.48 -8.85
CA ARG A 283 19.50 -2.69 -9.55
C ARG A 283 19.02 -1.25 -9.72
N ILE A 284 19.91 -0.29 -9.49
CA ILE A 284 19.56 1.14 -9.57
C ILE A 284 20.47 1.84 -10.58
N ARG A 285 19.91 2.57 -11.54
CA ARG A 285 20.70 3.39 -12.47
C ARG A 285 21.46 4.47 -11.69
N ASN A 286 22.74 4.65 -11.97
CA ASN A 286 23.60 5.61 -11.25
C ASN A 286 23.36 7.07 -11.68
N ASP A 287 22.13 7.53 -11.56
CA ASP A 287 21.74 8.93 -11.85
C ASP A 287 22.15 9.90 -10.74
N ILE A 288 22.62 9.36 -9.61
CA ILE A 288 23.13 10.14 -8.47
C ILE A 288 24.61 10.53 -8.65
N ASN A 289 25.24 10.14 -9.77
CA ASN A 289 26.65 10.39 -10.07
C ASN A 289 27.61 9.86 -8.98
N ALA A 290 27.32 8.69 -8.44
CA ALA A 290 28.22 8.00 -7.52
C ALA A 290 29.54 7.64 -8.24
N GLU A 291 30.67 7.82 -7.56
CA GLU A 291 31.97 7.37 -8.06
C GLU A 291 32.05 5.82 -8.03
N LEU A 292 32.83 5.24 -8.94
CA LEU A 292 33.06 3.78 -9.00
C LEU A 292 33.52 3.25 -7.63
N GLY A 293 32.85 2.23 -7.11
CA GLY A 293 33.13 1.64 -5.80
C GLY A 293 32.46 2.35 -4.61
N GLU A 294 31.76 3.47 -4.81
CA GLU A 294 30.93 4.04 -3.74
C GLU A 294 29.78 3.09 -3.37
N ARG A 295 29.52 2.99 -2.07
CA ARG A 295 28.54 2.04 -1.51
C ARG A 295 27.31 2.75 -0.99
N TYR A 296 26.16 2.12 -1.21
CA TYR A 296 24.85 2.60 -0.83
C TYR A 296 24.05 1.50 -0.15
N THR A 297 23.14 1.90 0.73
CA THR A 297 22.15 1.01 1.34
C THR A 297 20.77 1.42 0.84
N ALA A 298 20.05 0.47 0.23
CA ALA A 298 18.63 0.62 -0.01
C ALA A 298 17.86 0.16 1.22
N TRP A 299 16.86 0.94 1.62
CA TRP A 299 15.97 0.66 2.75
C TRP A 299 14.54 0.61 2.24
N GLN A 300 13.73 -0.24 2.86
CA GLN A 300 12.30 -0.29 2.65
C GLN A 300 11.57 -0.15 3.99
N VAL A 301 10.30 0.23 3.92
CA VAL A 301 9.44 0.24 5.12
C VAL A 301 9.08 -1.19 5.52
N ASP A 302 9.31 -1.53 6.78
CA ASP A 302 8.65 -2.66 7.44
C ASP A 302 7.39 -2.13 8.13
N TYR A 303 6.24 -2.48 7.56
CA TYR A 303 4.95 -2.00 8.04
C TYR A 303 4.58 -2.58 9.41
N LEU A 304 4.89 -3.86 9.64
CA LEU A 304 4.50 -4.57 10.86
C LEU A 304 5.31 -4.09 12.07
N ASP A 305 6.58 -3.77 11.83
CA ASP A 305 7.47 -3.26 12.86
C ASP A 305 7.51 -1.72 12.95
N GLN A 306 6.77 -1.03 12.05
CA GLN A 306 6.81 0.43 11.88
C GLN A 306 8.25 0.97 11.84
N SER A 307 9.10 0.33 11.04
CA SER A 307 10.53 0.63 11.02
C SER A 307 11.10 0.64 9.59
N TRP A 308 12.31 1.17 9.43
CA TRP A 308 13.07 1.03 8.19
C TRP A 308 13.97 -0.19 8.28
N ARG A 309 13.91 -1.05 7.27
CA ARG A 309 14.77 -2.24 7.15
C ARG A 309 15.71 -2.08 5.96
N PRO A 310 17.02 -2.31 6.13
CA PRO A 310 17.94 -2.34 4.99
C PRO A 310 17.64 -3.58 4.15
N VAL A 311 17.56 -3.42 2.83
CA VAL A 311 17.19 -4.49 1.88
C VAL A 311 18.11 -4.62 0.69
N ALA A 312 19.09 -3.72 0.54
CA ALA A 312 20.20 -3.99 -0.36
C ALA A 312 21.46 -3.27 0.10
N GLN A 313 22.60 -3.89 -0.19
CA GLN A 313 23.91 -3.24 -0.15
C GLN A 313 24.40 -3.18 -1.59
N LEU A 314 24.47 -1.96 -2.13
CA LEU A 314 24.74 -1.70 -3.53
C LEU A 314 26.07 -0.97 -3.67
N GLU A 315 26.77 -1.22 -4.76
CA GLU A 315 28.03 -0.58 -5.14
C GLU A 315 27.91 -0.04 -6.56
N ALA A 316 28.39 1.18 -6.78
CA ALA A 316 28.46 1.76 -8.11
C ALA A 316 29.50 1.01 -8.97
N ASP A 317 29.08 0.51 -10.13
CA ASP A 317 29.92 -0.26 -11.04
C ASP A 317 30.25 0.49 -12.35
N GLU A 318 31.06 -0.14 -13.20
CA GLU A 318 31.48 0.43 -14.50
C GLU A 318 30.35 0.48 -15.53
N SER A 319 29.24 -0.24 -15.30
CA SER A 319 28.09 -0.29 -16.21
C SER A 319 27.14 0.90 -16.05
N GLY A 320 27.40 1.76 -15.05
CA GLY A 320 26.56 2.91 -14.74
C GLY A 320 25.38 2.54 -13.82
N PHE A 321 25.50 1.47 -13.04
CA PHE A 321 24.48 1.03 -12.10
C PHE A 321 25.04 0.86 -10.69
N LEU A 322 24.14 0.87 -9.71
CA LEU A 322 24.37 0.38 -8.36
C LEU A 322 23.86 -1.06 -8.31
N VAL A 323 24.76 -2.00 -8.05
CA VAL A 323 24.49 -3.45 -8.04
C VAL A 323 25.01 -4.07 -6.74
N GLY A 324 24.42 -5.18 -6.31
CA GLY A 324 24.90 -5.90 -5.14
C GLY A 324 23.91 -6.93 -4.61
N SER A 325 24.08 -7.31 -3.34
CA SER A 325 23.16 -8.23 -2.68
C SER A 325 21.85 -7.52 -2.33
N SER A 326 20.72 -8.18 -2.58
CA SER A 326 19.40 -7.68 -2.22
C SER A 326 18.59 -8.72 -1.45
N GLU A 327 17.91 -8.23 -0.43
CA GLU A 327 16.83 -8.85 0.35
C GLU A 327 15.51 -8.09 0.12
N PHE A 328 15.39 -7.40 -1.03
CA PHE A 328 14.18 -6.68 -1.40
C PHE A 328 13.05 -7.68 -1.63
N ASP A 329 11.96 -7.55 -0.87
CA ASP A 329 10.89 -8.53 -0.85
C ASP A 329 9.49 -7.89 -0.79
N ARG A 330 9.38 -6.56 -0.90
CA ARG A 330 8.10 -5.86 -0.83
C ARG A 330 8.07 -4.65 -1.74
N LEU A 331 6.99 -4.50 -2.50
CA LEU A 331 6.72 -3.28 -3.28
C LEU A 331 6.10 -2.20 -2.36
N ASN A 332 6.93 -1.28 -1.87
CA ASN A 332 6.48 -0.13 -1.10
C ASN A 332 7.42 1.08 -1.31
N THR A 333 7.63 1.91 -0.29
CA THR A 333 8.60 3.01 -0.37
C THR A 333 10.02 2.50 -0.18
N VAL A 334 10.86 2.77 -1.18
CA VAL A 334 12.30 2.51 -1.13
C VAL A 334 13.05 3.81 -0.98
N VAL A 335 14.02 3.88 -0.08
CA VAL A 335 14.96 4.99 0.04
C VAL A 335 16.40 4.50 -0.12
N LEU A 336 17.22 5.28 -0.81
CA LEU A 336 18.64 5.04 -0.97
C LEU A 336 19.41 6.01 -0.08
N THR A 337 20.38 5.48 0.66
CA THR A 337 21.29 6.28 1.50
C THR A 337 22.73 5.89 1.21
N ARG A 338 23.66 6.82 1.40
CA ARG A 338 25.09 6.50 1.31
C ARG A 338 25.50 5.62 2.49
N SER A 339 26.19 4.51 2.22
CA SER A 339 26.70 3.63 3.28
C SER A 339 27.87 4.30 4.00
N PRO A 340 28.05 4.08 5.32
CA PRO A 340 29.26 4.52 6.01
C PRO A 340 30.49 3.88 5.38
N ALA A 341 31.59 4.63 5.32
CA ALA A 341 32.88 4.05 4.92
C ALA A 341 33.24 2.89 5.87
N PRO A 342 33.77 1.77 5.34
CA PRO A 342 34.07 0.57 6.13
C PRO A 342 35.15 0.79 7.20
#